data_AF-A0A315ZS90-F1
#
_entry.id   AF-A0A315ZS90-F1
#
_cell.length_a   1.000
_cell.length_b   1.000
_cell.length_c   1.000
_cell.angle_alpha   90.00
_cell.angle_beta   90.00
_cell.angle_gamma   90.00
#
_symmetry.space_group_name_H-M   'P 1'
#
loop_
_entity.id
_entity.type
_entity.pdbx_description
1 polymer ?
#
loop_
_entity_poly.entity_id
_entity_poly.type
_entity_poly.pdbx_seq_one_letter_code
_entity_poly.pdbx_strand_id
1 'polypeptide(L)'
;MHVLDLPRPRRHHLAGDAGELTLTAPVLGHGEDLGTFAVQVRRAIQQGATSLVVDESACVTWSPGQLLVLEHLRRLAQRCGTAWSSITPEDRCA
;
A
#
# COMPACT_ATOMS: atom_id res chain seq x y z
N MET A 1 -44.99 -7.55 17.76
CA MET A 1 -43.77 -6.73 17.55
C MET A 1 -42.62 -7.69 17.26
N HIS A 2 -42.20 -7.80 16.00
CA HIS A 2 -41.01 -8.55 15.61
C HIS A 2 -40.15 -7.65 14.73
N VAL A 3 -39.02 -7.18 15.26
CA VAL A 3 -37.98 -6.50 14.50
C VAL A 3 -37.08 -7.56 13.89
N LEU A 4 -37.18 -7.74 12.57
CA LEU A 4 -36.19 -8.47 11.78
C LEU A 4 -34.94 -7.60 11.69
N ASP A 5 -33.89 -7.96 12.42
CA ASP A 5 -32.55 -7.45 12.22
C ASP A 5 -31.97 -8.10 10.95
N LEU A 6 -32.23 -7.47 9.80
CA LEU A 6 -31.60 -7.83 8.54
C LEU A 6 -30.17 -7.24 8.53
N PRO A 7 -29.13 -8.04 8.25
CA PRO A 7 -27.78 -7.50 8.11
C PRO A 7 -27.76 -6.51 6.94
N ARG A 8 -27.53 -5.24 7.26
CA ARG A 8 -27.41 -4.16 6.26
C ARG A 8 -26.33 -4.54 5.24
N PRO A 9 -26.63 -4.57 3.94
CA PRO A 9 -25.60 -4.64 2.92
C PRO A 9 -24.87 -3.29 2.91
N ARG A 10 -23.73 -3.20 3.61
CA ARG A 10 -22.79 -2.09 3.47
C ARG A 10 -22.07 -2.26 2.13
N ARG A 11 -22.71 -1.83 1.04
CA ARG A 11 -22.03 -1.65 -0.25
C ARG A 11 -22.25 -0.24 -0.78
N HIS A 12 -21.10 0.39 -1.01
CA HIS A 12 -20.82 1.30 -2.11
C HIS A 12 -21.60 2.61 -2.11
N HIS A 13 -20.95 3.66 -1.62
CA HIS A 13 -20.79 4.89 -2.39
C HIS A 13 -19.75 5.78 -1.71
N LEU A 14 -18.53 5.75 -2.22
CA LEU A 14 -17.71 6.95 -2.41
C LEU A 14 -16.87 6.65 -3.65
N ALA A 15 -17.43 7.04 -4.79
CA ALA A 15 -16.71 7.12 -6.04
C ALA A 15 -15.59 8.16 -5.89
N GLY A 16 -14.38 7.65 -5.73
CA GLY A 16 -13.15 8.27 -6.18
C GLY A 16 -12.35 7.10 -6.74
N ASP A 17 -12.01 7.17 -8.01
CA ASP A 17 -11.24 6.15 -8.73
C ASP A 17 -9.83 6.03 -8.12
N ALA A 18 -9.72 5.30 -7.01
CA ALA A 18 -8.47 5.00 -6.30
C ALA A 18 -8.49 3.52 -5.87
N GLY A 19 -8.98 2.66 -6.77
CA GLY A 19 -9.20 1.23 -6.51
C GLY A 19 -7.90 0.45 -6.27
N GLU A 20 -6.81 0.90 -6.87
CA GLU A 20 -5.49 0.30 -6.73
C GLU A 20 -4.43 1.32 -7.11
N LEU A 21 -3.40 1.48 -6.28
CA LEU A 21 -2.32 2.42 -6.53
C LEU A 21 -1.00 1.68 -6.55
N THR A 22 -0.30 1.75 -7.68
CA THR A 22 1.01 1.11 -7.83
C THR A 22 2.11 2.10 -7.47
N LEU A 23 3.01 1.71 -6.58
CA LEU A 23 4.17 2.49 -6.17
C LEU A 23 5.43 1.65 -6.43
N THR A 24 6.52 2.29 -6.78
CA THR A 24 7.80 1.62 -7.00
C THR A 24 8.76 2.00 -5.89
N ALA A 25 9.37 1.00 -5.26
CA ALA A 25 10.42 1.24 -4.29
C ALA A 25 11.63 1.90 -4.97
N PRO A 26 12.16 3.02 -4.44
CA PRO A 26 13.28 3.72 -5.05
C PRO A 26 14.60 2.96 -4.94
N VAL A 27 15.50 3.19 -5.90
CA VAL A 27 16.89 2.72 -5.81
C VAL A 27 17.70 3.72 -5.00
N LEU A 28 17.94 3.37 -3.73
CA LEU A 28 18.63 4.24 -2.79
C LEU A 28 20.12 4.36 -3.15
N GLY A 29 20.59 5.59 -3.36
CA GLY A 29 21.99 5.88 -3.73
C GLY A 29 22.18 6.64 -5.04
N HIS A 30 21.12 6.87 -5.82
CA HIS A 30 21.16 7.66 -7.08
C HIS A 30 20.32 8.96 -7.02
N GLY A 31 20.03 9.47 -5.83
CA GLY A 31 19.27 10.71 -5.63
C GLY A 31 17.76 10.51 -5.42
N GLU A 32 17.28 9.26 -5.34
CA GLU A 32 15.94 8.96 -4.86
C GLU A 32 15.91 8.75 -3.34
N ASP A 33 14.93 9.37 -2.68
CA ASP A 33 14.80 9.37 -1.23
C ASP A 33 13.70 8.42 -0.74
N LEU A 34 14.05 7.54 0.19
CA LEU A 34 13.12 6.71 0.95
C LEU A 34 12.01 7.55 1.61
N GLY A 35 12.32 8.79 1.99
CA GLY A 35 11.35 9.74 2.54
C GLY A 35 10.24 10.09 1.54
N THR A 36 10.59 10.31 0.28
CA THR A 36 9.62 10.61 -0.79
C THR A 36 8.70 9.41 -1.02
N PHE A 37 9.25 8.21 -1.07
CA PHE A 37 8.47 6.98 -1.15
C PHE A 37 7.50 6.83 0.04
N ALA A 38 7.97 7.06 1.26
CA ALA A 38 7.13 7.02 2.45
C ALA A 38 5.99 8.07 2.40
N VAL A 39 6.27 9.27 1.89
CA VAL A 39 5.24 10.31 1.70
C VAL A 39 4.21 9.88 0.65
N GLN A 40 4.63 9.28 -0.46
CA GLN A 40 3.71 8.77 -1.49
C GLN A 40 2.79 7.68 -0.94
N VAL A 41 3.34 6.72 -0.19
CA VAL A 41 2.54 5.67 0.48
C VAL A 41 1.53 6.28 1.43
N ARG A 42 1.96 7.20 2.31
CA ARG A 42 1.05 7.85 3.26
C ARG A 42 -0.02 8.66 2.56
N ARG A 43 0.32 9.35 1.47
CA ARG A 43 -0.64 10.12 0.66
C ARG A 43 -1.68 9.20 0.04
N ALA A 44 -1.28 8.05 -0.50
CA ALA A 44 -2.21 7.08 -1.06
C ALA A 44 -3.17 6.53 -0.01
N ILE A 45 -2.68 6.21 1.19
CA ILE A 45 -3.52 5.80 2.33
C ILE A 45 -4.51 6.93 2.70
N GLN A 46 -4.03 8.18 2.81
CA GLN A 46 -4.87 9.34 3.14
C GLN A 46 -5.93 9.65 2.06
N GLN A 47 -5.64 9.34 0.80
CA GLN A 47 -6.57 9.48 -0.31
C GLN A 47 -7.63 8.37 -0.36
N GLY A 48 -7.55 7.38 0.54
CA GLY A 48 -8.51 6.29 0.63
C GLY A 48 -8.22 5.14 -0.33
N ALA A 49 -6.95 4.93 -0.72
CA ALA A 49 -6.57 3.79 -1.53
C ALA A 49 -7.00 2.48 -0.85
N THR A 50 -7.73 1.63 -1.58
CA THR A 50 -8.18 0.32 -1.10
C THR A 50 -7.10 -0.75 -1.25
N SER A 51 -6.23 -0.61 -2.26
CA SER A 51 -5.12 -1.50 -2.55
C SER A 51 -3.88 -0.70 -2.90
N LEU A 52 -2.74 -1.07 -2.33
CA LEU A 52 -1.41 -0.57 -2.66
C LEU A 52 -0.58 -1.73 -3.20
N VAL A 53 -0.12 -1.60 -4.43
CA VAL A 53 0.78 -2.54 -5.08
C VAL A 53 2.16 -1.91 -5.09
N VAL A 54 3.11 -2.50 -4.38
CA VAL A 54 4.47 -1.96 -4.26
C VAL A 54 5.44 -2.85 -5.01
N ASP A 55 6.11 -2.30 -6.03
CA ASP A 55 7.25 -2.96 -6.66
C ASP A 55 8.44 -2.86 -5.71
N GLU A 56 8.77 -3.99 -5.07
CA GLU A 56 9.83 -4.10 -4.06
C GLU A 56 11.15 -4.58 -4.67
N SER A 57 11.30 -4.56 -6.01
CA SER A 57 12.51 -5.05 -6.69
C SER A 57 13.78 -4.30 -6.29
N ALA A 58 13.68 -3.01 -6.01
CA ALA A 58 14.78 -2.19 -5.53
C ALA A 58 15.11 -2.44 -4.04
N CYS A 59 14.21 -3.06 -3.27
CA CYS A 59 14.42 -3.30 -1.84
C CYS A 59 15.55 -4.30 -1.55
N VAL A 60 15.99 -5.08 -2.55
CA VAL A 60 17.11 -6.03 -2.41
C VAL A 60 18.43 -5.34 -2.06
N THR A 61 18.60 -4.08 -2.43
CA THR A 61 19.81 -3.28 -2.12
C THR A 61 19.64 -2.42 -0.88
N TRP A 62 18.50 -2.50 -0.20
CA TRP A 62 18.22 -1.68 0.97
C TRP A 62 18.91 -2.25 2.21
N SER A 63 19.37 -1.35 3.06
CA SER A 63 19.90 -1.69 4.38
C SER A 63 18.78 -2.18 5.32
N PRO A 64 19.13 -2.94 6.38
CA PRO A 64 18.14 -3.44 7.34
C PRO A 64 17.26 -2.34 7.94
N GLY A 65 17.83 -1.15 8.20
CA GLY A 65 17.07 -0.01 8.72
C GLY A 65 16.01 0.51 7.73
N GLN A 66 16.28 0.46 6.43
CA GLN A 66 15.36 0.90 5.38
C GLN A 66 14.24 -0.13 5.18
N LEU A 67 14.54 -1.43 5.30
CA LEU A 67 13.53 -2.49 5.30
C LEU A 67 12.57 -2.37 6.49
N LEU A 68 13.04 -1.94 7.66
CA LEU A 68 12.15 -1.65 8.81
C LEU A 68 11.18 -0.50 8.52
N VAL A 69 11.58 0.49 7.73
CA VAL A 69 10.69 1.58 7.30
C VAL A 69 9.61 1.04 6.35
N LEU A 70 9.97 0.17 5.40
CA LEU A 70 9.02 -0.49 4.52
C LEU A 70 7.98 -1.29 5.30
N GLU A 71 8.44 -2.10 6.26
CA GLU A 71 7.57 -2.89 7.14
C GLU A 71 6.65 -2.00 7.98
N HIS A 72 7.15 -0.86 8.46
CA HIS A 72 6.33 0.13 9.17
C HIS A 72 5.22 0.70 8.28
N LEU A 73 5.53 1.04 7.03
CA LEU A 73 4.56 1.53 6.05
C LEU A 73 3.51 0.47 5.71
N ARG A 74 3.92 -0.79 5.55
CA ARG A 74 3.01 -1.92 5.33
C ARG A 74 2.02 -2.09 6.47
N ARG A 75 2.51 -2.06 7.72
CA ARG A 75 1.64 -2.12 8.91
C ARG A 75 0.71 -0.94 9.01
N LEU A 76 1.17 0.26 8.63
CA LEU A 76 0.33 1.44 8.59
C LEU A 76 -0.83 1.27 7.59
N ALA A 77 -0.55 0.79 6.38
CA ALA A 77 -1.58 0.50 5.37
C ALA A 77 -2.63 -0.49 5.90
N GLN A 78 -2.19 -1.60 6.50
CA GLN A 78 -3.08 -2.60 7.08
C GLN A 78 -3.97 -2.03 8.20
N ARG A 79 -3.40 -1.20 9.09
CA ARG A 79 -4.16 -0.53 10.15
C ARG A 79 -5.21 0.45 9.62
N CYS A 80 -4.96 1.02 8.45
CA CYS A 80 -5.89 1.91 7.76
C CYS A 80 -6.89 1.17 6.86
N GLY A 81 -6.82 -0.18 6.79
CA GLY A 81 -7.72 -0.98 5.96
C GLY A 81 -7.34 -1.00 4.47
N THR A 82 -6.12 -0.58 4.12
CA THR A 82 -5.57 -0.66 2.77
C THR A 82 -4.85 -1.99 2.58
N ALA A 83 -5.20 -2.74 1.55
CA ALA A 83 -4.49 -3.96 1.18
C ALA A 83 -3.08 -3.61 0.68
N TRP A 84 -2.08 -4.41 1.05
CA TRP A 84 -0.69 -4.25 0.60
C TRP A 84 -0.25 -5.50 -0.15
N SER A 85 0.06 -5.32 -1.43
CA SER A 85 0.59 -6.34 -2.32
C SER A 85 1.99 -5.94 -2.74
N SER A 86 2.93 -6.89 -2.77
CA SER A 86 4.28 -6.63 -3.26
C SER A 86 4.51 -7.35 -4.59
N ILE A 87 5.10 -6.65 -5.55
CA ILE A 87 5.63 -7.25 -6.78
C ILE A 87 7.12 -7.47 -6.53
N THR A 88 7.50 -8.73 -6.35
CA THR A 88 8.90 -9.13 -6.36
C THR A 88 9.32 -9.43 -7.82
N PRO A 89 10.60 -9.27 -8.16
CA PRO A 89 11.08 -9.54 -9.53
C PRO A 89 10.85 -10.99 -9.98
N GLU A 90 10.64 -11.93 -9.05
CA GLU A 90 10.28 -13.32 -9.37
C GLU A 90 8.88 -13.46 -9.98
N ASP A 91 7.96 -12.55 -9.66
CA ASP A 91 6.57 -12.60 -10.15
C ASP A 91 6.44 -12.17 -11.62
N ARG A 92 7.46 -11.49 -12.18
CA ARG A 92 7.47 -11.03 -13.58
C ARG A 92 7.88 -12.08 -14.61
N CYS A 93 8.32 -13.26 -14.17
CA CYS A 93 8.82 -14.34 -15.04
C CYS A 93 7.90 -15.58 -15.10
N ALA A 94 6.69 -15.52 -14.54
CA ALA A 94 5.70 -16.61 -14.56
C ALA A 94 4.69 -16.49 -15.72
#